data_AF-A0A0G1SGF9-F1
#
_entry.id   AF-A0A0G1SGF9-F1
#
_cell.length_a   1.000
_cell.length_b   1.000
_cell.length_c   1.000
_cell.angle_alpha   90.00
_cell.angle_beta   90.00
_cell.angle_gamma   90.00
#
_symmetry.space_group_name_H-M   'P 1'
#
loop_
_entity.id
_entity.type
_entity.pdbx_description
1 polymer ?
#
loop_
_entity_poly.entity_id
_entity_poly.type
_entity_poly.pdbx_seq_one_letter_code
_entity_poly.pdbx_strand_id
1 'polypeptide(L)'
;MRNLFLFCVGIFIAISLFPLTVRAEDVTTELSPLNVYFFYGDGCPHCSNEEPFLKAVEEQYSFVNVYAFEVWYDEVNQSFLRQAGEVLGANAGSVPFTVIGDQFVSGYATEKTTGAQILRLIAQCAARDCEDPLSAFIDVSGMTTLGGETSGQEEVTLPITANPSSKEDQGVEITLPLFGTISSSSFSLPVLTILIGALDGFNPCAMWTLLFLISLLVNMHNKKRMWMLGSAFVFASGFVYFLFLSAWLNVFLFIGMMVWVRIVIGAVALASGGYNLREYMRNKDGTCKVTSHENRKKVFDRLRAVAHHQQFWMALIGIVLLAFAVNLVELVCSAGLPAIYTQVLSLNDLPAWQYYGYLLLYIFFFMLDDLIVFIVSMATLHVTGITSKYSRYSHLIGGILMLVLGALLILRPELLMFG
;
A
#
# COMPACT_ATOMS: atom_id res chain seq x y z
N MET A 1 18.29 21.24 -54.66
CA MET A 1 17.85 20.14 -53.78
C MET A 1 18.63 18.83 -54.00
N ARG A 2 18.84 18.36 -55.23
CA ARG A 2 19.60 17.11 -55.50
C ARG A 2 21.06 17.13 -55.02
N ASN A 3 21.75 18.26 -55.12
CA ASN A 3 23.15 18.37 -54.68
C ASN A 3 23.31 18.45 -53.15
N LEU A 4 22.27 18.91 -52.43
CA LEU A 4 22.29 18.95 -50.96
C LEU A 4 22.07 17.55 -50.37
N PHE A 5 21.19 16.76 -51.00
CA PHE A 5 20.93 15.38 -50.62
C PHE A 5 22.18 14.49 -50.78
N LEU A 6 22.91 14.64 -51.90
CA LEU A 6 24.15 13.88 -52.13
C LEU A 6 25.26 14.26 -51.14
N PHE A 7 25.32 15.52 -50.70
CA PHE A 7 26.30 15.97 -49.71
C PHE A 7 25.98 15.43 -48.30
N CYS A 8 24.70 15.41 -47.90
CA CYS A 8 24.28 14.84 -46.62
C CYS A 8 24.50 13.31 -46.56
N VAL A 9 24.26 12.59 -47.66
CA VAL A 9 24.50 11.14 -47.74
C VAL A 9 26.01 10.83 -47.67
N GLY A 10 26.86 11.67 -48.28
CA GLY A 10 28.32 11.51 -48.21
C GLY A 10 28.88 11.67 -46.79
N ILE A 11 28.36 12.64 -46.02
CA ILE A 11 28.77 12.85 -44.62
C ILE A 11 28.32 11.69 -43.73
N PHE A 12 27.13 11.15 -43.96
CA PHE A 12 26.61 10.03 -43.17
C PHE A 12 27.43 8.73 -43.37
N ILE A 13 27.89 8.48 -44.59
CA ILE A 13 28.75 7.32 -44.90
C ILE A 13 30.18 7.52 -44.37
N ALA A 14 30.70 8.75 -44.39
CA ALA A 14 32.02 9.07 -43.83
C ALA A 14 32.06 8.92 -42.30
N ILE A 15 30.95 9.19 -41.61
CA ILE A 15 30.82 9.01 -40.15
C ILE A 15 30.63 7.54 -39.78
N SER A 16 29.98 6.72 -40.62
CA SER A 16 29.77 5.29 -40.32
C SER A 16 31.01 4.40 -40.58
N LEU A 17 32.04 4.93 -41.25
CA LEU A 17 33.27 4.19 -41.57
C LEU A 17 34.48 4.59 -40.71
N PHE A 18 34.28 5.37 -39.65
CA PHE A 18 35.33 5.66 -38.67
C PHE A 18 35.38 4.53 -37.62
N PRO A 19 36.38 3.62 -37.64
CA PRO A 19 36.50 2.61 -36.60
C PRO A 19 36.96 3.26 -35.30
N LEU A 20 36.02 3.46 -34.37
CA LEU A 20 36.33 3.75 -32.98
C LEU A 20 37.00 2.51 -32.39
N THR A 21 38.33 2.53 -32.33
CA THR A 21 39.10 1.56 -31.56
C THR A 21 39.02 1.96 -30.10
N VAL A 22 37.98 1.46 -29.42
CA VAL A 22 37.88 1.53 -27.95
C VAL A 22 38.87 0.52 -27.39
N ARG A 23 39.94 1.01 -26.78
CA ARG A 23 40.90 0.18 -26.04
C ARG A 23 40.29 -0.04 -24.66
N ALA A 24 39.77 -1.23 -24.40
CA ALA A 24 39.44 -1.65 -23.04
C ALA A 24 40.78 -1.88 -22.32
N GLU A 25 40.99 -1.14 -21.24
CA GLU A 25 42.12 -1.31 -20.35
C GLU A 25 41.56 -2.11 -19.15
N ASP A 26 41.90 -3.40 -19.09
CA ASP A 26 41.50 -4.27 -17.99
C ASP A 26 42.27 -3.85 -16.74
N VAL A 27 41.61 -3.09 -15.86
CA VAL A 27 42.12 -2.75 -14.54
C VAL A 27 41.69 -3.86 -13.59
N THR A 28 42.62 -4.72 -13.21
CA THR A 28 42.48 -5.63 -12.08
C THR A 28 42.62 -4.82 -10.79
N THR A 29 41.50 -4.33 -10.25
CA THR A 29 41.45 -3.79 -8.88
C THR A 29 41.29 -4.94 -7.89
N GLU A 30 42.30 -5.15 -7.05
CA GLU A 30 42.13 -5.91 -5.80
C GLU A 30 41.05 -5.18 -4.99
N LEU A 31 39.88 -5.80 -4.82
CA LEU A 31 38.75 -5.22 -4.12
C LEU A 31 38.99 -5.31 -2.61
N SER A 32 38.93 -4.16 -1.91
CA SER A 32 38.93 -4.11 -0.46
C SER A 32 37.76 -4.93 0.11
N PRO A 33 37.93 -5.62 1.25
CA PRO A 33 36.83 -6.33 1.90
C PRO A 33 35.77 -5.32 2.34
N LEU A 34 34.52 -5.58 1.97
CA LEU A 34 33.34 -4.78 2.27
C LEU A 34 32.52 -5.48 3.37
N ASN A 35 32.36 -4.82 4.51
CA ASN A 35 31.50 -5.29 5.58
C ASN A 35 30.05 -4.81 5.33
N VAL A 36 29.11 -5.74 5.46
CA VAL A 36 27.68 -5.49 5.39
C VAL A 36 27.07 -5.84 6.74
N TYR A 37 26.35 -4.90 7.35
CA TYR A 37 25.74 -5.08 8.67
C TYR A 37 24.23 -5.25 8.50
N PHE A 38 23.73 -6.44 8.81
CA PHE A 38 22.33 -6.82 8.69
C PHE A 38 21.67 -6.87 10.07
N PHE A 39 20.84 -5.88 10.39
CA PHE A 39 20.08 -5.84 11.62
C PHE A 39 18.71 -6.49 11.40
N TYR A 40 18.39 -7.52 12.19
CA TYR A 40 17.18 -8.33 12.04
C TYR A 40 16.47 -8.55 13.38
N GLY A 41 15.25 -9.08 13.33
CA GLY A 41 14.49 -9.47 14.51
C GLY A 41 14.03 -10.93 14.42
N ASP A 42 14.10 -11.66 15.52
CA ASP A 42 13.66 -13.06 15.57
C ASP A 42 12.14 -13.18 15.35
N GLY A 43 11.74 -13.79 14.23
CA GLY A 43 10.34 -13.90 13.79
C GLY A 43 9.87 -12.78 12.85
N CYS A 44 10.78 -11.92 12.40
CA CYS A 44 10.53 -10.89 11.38
C CYS A 44 10.32 -11.53 9.99
N PRO A 45 9.14 -11.39 9.35
CA PRO A 45 8.87 -12.02 8.05
C PRO A 45 9.77 -11.50 6.92
N HIS A 46 10.03 -10.20 6.86
CA HIS A 46 10.88 -9.61 5.82
C HIS A 46 12.35 -9.99 5.99
N CYS A 47 12.81 -10.09 7.24
CA CYS A 47 14.17 -10.53 7.57
C CYS A 47 14.42 -11.98 7.12
N SER A 48 13.42 -12.86 7.28
CA SER A 48 13.51 -14.25 6.82
C SER A 48 13.64 -14.40 5.30
N ASN A 49 13.29 -13.37 4.54
CA ASN A 49 13.50 -13.33 3.09
C ASN A 49 14.84 -12.70 2.70
N GLU A 50 15.34 -11.73 3.48
CA GLU A 50 16.60 -11.03 3.21
C GLU A 50 17.84 -11.85 3.60
N GLU A 51 17.80 -12.54 4.73
CA GLU A 51 18.91 -13.36 5.24
C GLU A 51 19.42 -14.40 4.22
N PRO A 52 18.58 -15.24 3.58
CA PRO A 52 19.06 -16.19 2.58
C PRO A 52 19.62 -15.51 1.33
N PHE A 53 19.09 -14.34 0.97
CA PHE A 53 19.61 -13.55 -0.13
C PHE A 53 21.01 -12.99 0.20
N LEU A 54 21.19 -12.38 1.38
CA LEU A 54 22.49 -11.85 1.80
C LEU A 54 23.53 -12.95 1.95
N LYS A 55 23.13 -14.14 2.41
CA LYS A 55 24.01 -15.31 2.43
C LYS A 55 24.46 -15.71 1.02
N ALA A 56 23.54 -15.75 0.06
CA ALA A 56 23.89 -16.04 -1.34
C ALA A 56 24.81 -14.95 -1.94
N VAL A 57 24.62 -13.68 -1.56
CA VAL A 57 25.50 -12.56 -1.94
C VAL A 57 26.90 -12.75 -1.37
N GLU A 58 27.03 -13.11 -0.10
CA GLU A 58 28.32 -13.40 0.53
C GLU A 58 29.04 -14.57 -0.14
N GLU A 59 28.32 -15.65 -0.45
CA GLU A 59 28.86 -16.80 -1.18
C GLU A 59 29.29 -16.44 -2.62
N GLN A 60 28.56 -15.53 -3.27
CA GLN A 60 28.82 -15.11 -4.65
C GLN A 60 29.96 -14.08 -4.75
N TYR A 61 30.14 -13.23 -3.75
CA TYR A 61 31.09 -12.12 -3.75
C TYR A 61 32.05 -12.26 -2.57
N SER A 62 33.21 -12.89 -2.81
CA SER A 62 34.23 -13.19 -1.79
C SER A 62 34.81 -11.98 -1.05
N PHE A 63 34.64 -10.77 -1.59
CA PHE A 63 35.04 -9.52 -0.93
C PHE A 63 33.95 -8.98 0.03
N VAL A 64 32.75 -9.54 0.04
CA VAL A 64 31.64 -9.13 0.90
C VAL A 64 31.61 -10.01 2.15
N ASN A 65 31.54 -9.39 3.32
CA ASN A 65 31.36 -10.09 4.60
C ASN A 65 30.05 -9.62 5.25
N VAL A 66 29.12 -10.52 5.54
CA VAL A 66 27.82 -10.14 6.12
C VAL A 66 27.77 -10.51 7.60
N TYR A 67 27.57 -9.50 8.45
CA TYR A 67 27.41 -9.66 9.89
C TYR A 67 25.96 -9.41 10.28
N ALA A 68 25.33 -10.40 10.93
CA ALA A 68 23.93 -10.34 11.33
C ALA A 68 23.77 -10.02 12.82
N PHE A 69 22.91 -9.06 13.14
CA PHE A 69 22.65 -8.57 14.49
C PHE A 69 21.16 -8.67 14.81
N GLU A 70 20.78 -9.57 15.71
CA GLU A 70 19.41 -9.67 16.24
C GLU A 70 19.17 -8.49 17.19
N VAL A 71 18.09 -7.71 17.05
CA VAL A 71 17.89 -6.47 17.84
C VAL A 71 16.63 -6.45 18.70
N TRP A 72 15.76 -7.47 18.65
CA TRP A 72 14.55 -7.49 19.49
C TRP A 72 14.80 -8.04 20.88
N TYR A 73 15.73 -8.99 21.00
CA TYR A 73 16.04 -9.68 22.25
C TYR A 73 17.48 -9.44 22.72
N ASP A 74 18.31 -8.78 21.91
CA ASP A 74 19.67 -8.36 22.29
C ASP A 74 19.79 -6.82 22.39
N GLU A 75 19.98 -6.33 23.63
CA GLU A 75 20.08 -4.90 23.92
C GLU A 75 21.37 -4.26 23.36
N VAL A 76 22.46 -5.02 23.21
CA VAL A 76 23.72 -4.52 22.68
C VAL A 76 23.57 -4.27 21.19
N ASN A 77 23.03 -5.24 20.46
CA ASN A 77 22.75 -5.09 19.03
C ASN A 77 21.71 -4.01 18.74
N GLN A 78 20.69 -3.87 19.60
CA GLN A 78 19.75 -2.76 19.52
C GLN A 78 20.47 -1.40 19.65
N SER A 79 21.49 -1.31 20.51
CA SER A 79 22.30 -0.11 20.64
C SER A 79 23.15 0.19 19.40
N PHE A 80 23.61 -0.84 18.69
CA PHE A 80 24.30 -0.70 17.41
C PHE A 80 23.36 -0.19 16.32
N LEU A 81 22.12 -0.70 16.24
CA LEU A 81 21.12 -0.22 15.28
C LEU A 81 20.80 1.27 15.49
N ARG A 82 20.63 1.69 16.75
CA ARG A 82 20.39 3.11 17.07
C ARG A 82 21.55 4.00 16.64
N GLN A 83 22.79 3.61 16.98
CA GLN A 83 23.98 4.36 16.60
C GLN A 83 24.19 4.40 15.08
N ALA A 84 23.94 3.28 14.39
CA ALA A 84 23.95 3.24 12.92
C ALA A 84 22.95 4.24 12.33
N GLY A 85 21.73 4.31 12.88
CA GLY A 85 20.74 5.31 12.52
C GLY A 85 21.23 6.75 12.73
N GLU A 86 21.83 7.04 13.88
CA GLU A 86 22.35 8.38 14.20
C GLU A 86 23.48 8.81 13.27
N VAL A 87 24.45 7.93 13.02
CA VAL A 87 25.62 8.23 12.18
C VAL A 87 25.24 8.39 10.71
N LEU A 88 24.28 7.60 10.22
CA LEU A 88 23.80 7.65 8.85
C LEU A 88 22.68 8.69 8.62
N GLY A 89 22.22 9.37 9.68
CA GLY A 89 21.07 10.26 9.61
C GLY A 89 19.77 9.53 9.21
N ALA A 90 19.68 8.23 9.52
CA ALA A 90 18.59 7.34 9.15
C ALA A 90 17.62 7.11 10.31
N ASN A 91 16.33 6.93 9.99
CA ASN A 91 15.36 6.48 10.99
C ASN A 91 15.42 4.96 11.15
N ALA A 92 16.41 4.47 11.91
CA ALA A 92 16.68 3.05 12.15
C ALA A 92 15.75 2.43 13.23
N GLY A 93 14.43 2.59 13.07
CA GLY A 93 13.42 2.13 14.04
C GLY A 93 12.78 0.76 13.72
N SER A 94 13.11 0.15 12.59
CA SER A 94 12.48 -1.09 12.10
C SER A 94 13.51 -2.03 11.46
N VAL A 95 13.19 -3.32 11.45
CA VAL A 95 13.97 -4.37 10.80
C VAL A 95 13.21 -4.98 9.61
N PRO A 96 13.91 -5.52 8.59
CA PRO A 96 15.36 -5.55 8.46
C PRO A 96 15.96 -4.17 8.14
N PHE A 97 17.18 -3.93 8.59
CA PHE A 97 17.94 -2.72 8.29
C PHE A 97 19.37 -3.12 7.91
N THR A 98 19.79 -2.82 6.69
CA THR A 98 21.04 -3.29 6.11
C THR A 98 21.94 -2.11 5.77
N VAL A 99 23.15 -2.09 6.33
CA VAL A 99 24.14 -1.02 6.13
C VAL A 99 25.28 -1.53 5.26
N ILE A 100 25.63 -0.73 4.24
CA ILE A 100 26.66 -1.03 3.23
C ILE A 100 27.48 0.25 3.05
N GLY A 101 28.68 0.28 3.64
CA GLY A 101 29.49 1.50 3.70
C GLY A 101 28.77 2.65 4.40
N ASP A 102 28.73 3.82 3.74
CA ASP A 102 28.03 5.02 4.21
C ASP A 102 26.54 5.08 3.80
N GLN A 103 25.99 4.00 3.25
CA GLN A 103 24.61 3.91 2.79
C GLN A 103 23.84 2.81 3.55
N PHE A 104 22.51 2.89 3.51
CA PHE A 104 21.63 1.90 4.14
C PHE A 104 20.40 1.59 3.30
N VAL A 105 19.78 0.45 3.62
CA VAL A 105 18.50 -0.01 3.09
C VAL A 105 17.62 -0.41 4.27
N SER A 106 16.36 0.03 4.27
CA SER A 106 15.38 -0.28 5.32
C SER A 106 14.22 -1.09 4.73
N GLY A 107 13.98 -2.28 5.28
CA GLY A 107 12.98 -3.23 4.82
C GLY A 107 13.46 -4.06 3.62
N TYR A 108 12.80 -5.21 3.39
CA TYR A 108 13.09 -6.09 2.26
C TYR A 108 11.84 -6.69 1.66
N ALA A 109 11.70 -6.54 0.33
CA ALA A 109 10.59 -7.09 -0.43
C ALA A 109 11.01 -8.34 -1.21
N THR A 110 11.89 -8.20 -2.21
CA THR A 110 12.33 -9.30 -3.09
C THR A 110 13.75 -9.08 -3.59
N GLU A 111 14.39 -10.16 -4.09
CA GLU A 111 15.69 -10.10 -4.75
C GLU A 111 15.72 -9.12 -5.94
N LYS A 112 14.61 -8.99 -6.67
CA LYS A 112 14.52 -8.13 -7.86
C LYS A 112 14.36 -6.65 -7.56
N THR A 113 13.91 -6.31 -6.35
CA THR A 113 13.62 -4.93 -5.94
C THR A 113 14.67 -4.47 -4.92
N THR A 114 14.42 -4.71 -3.63
CA THR A 114 15.35 -4.37 -2.55
C THR A 114 16.68 -5.11 -2.72
N GLY A 115 16.67 -6.39 -3.14
CA GLY A 115 17.90 -7.12 -3.40
C GLY A 115 18.76 -6.48 -4.50
N ALA A 116 18.12 -6.01 -5.59
CA ALA A 116 18.82 -5.28 -6.64
C ALA A 116 19.39 -3.94 -6.16
N GLN A 117 18.70 -3.26 -5.24
CA GLN A 117 19.23 -2.07 -4.57
C GLN A 117 20.46 -2.39 -3.71
N ILE A 118 20.41 -3.46 -2.92
CA ILE A 118 21.56 -3.93 -2.12
C ILE A 118 22.76 -4.25 -3.01
N LEU A 119 22.56 -5.02 -4.09
CA LEU A 119 23.62 -5.34 -5.06
C LEU A 119 24.21 -4.09 -5.72
N ARG A 120 23.37 -3.09 -6.02
CA ARG A 120 23.83 -1.81 -6.57
C ARG A 120 24.71 -1.06 -5.57
N LEU A 121 24.36 -1.03 -4.29
CA LEU A 121 25.16 -0.39 -3.26
C LEU A 121 26.50 -1.11 -3.06
N ILE A 122 26.49 -2.45 -3.03
CA ILE A 122 27.72 -3.27 -2.99
C ILE A 122 28.63 -2.95 -4.18
N ALA A 123 28.08 -2.91 -5.40
CA ALA A 123 28.85 -2.59 -6.61
C ALA A 123 29.40 -1.15 -6.60
N GLN A 124 28.65 -0.19 -6.04
CA GLN A 124 29.13 1.19 -5.90
C GLN A 124 30.29 1.28 -4.90
N CYS A 125 30.20 0.56 -3.78
CA CYS A 125 31.26 0.52 -2.80
C CYS A 125 32.52 -0.19 -3.31
N ALA A 126 32.35 -1.28 -4.07
CA ALA A 126 33.45 -1.94 -4.76
C ALA A 126 34.19 -0.99 -5.73
N ALA A 127 33.48 -0.07 -6.39
CA ALA A 127 34.06 0.83 -7.38
C ALA A 127 34.70 2.11 -6.80
N ARG A 128 34.32 2.53 -5.60
CA ARG A 128 34.71 3.85 -5.04
C ARG A 128 35.41 3.79 -3.69
N ASP A 129 35.58 2.59 -3.10
CA ASP A 129 36.13 2.39 -1.76
C ASP A 129 35.32 3.18 -0.71
N CYS A 130 34.18 2.61 -0.29
CA CYS A 130 33.29 3.25 0.68
C CYS A 130 33.92 3.30 2.07
N GLU A 131 33.70 4.42 2.77
CA GLU A 131 33.97 4.47 4.21
C GLU A 131 33.00 3.54 4.95
N ASP A 132 33.49 2.87 6.00
CA ASP A 132 32.69 2.06 6.93
C ASP A 132 32.52 2.82 8.25
N PRO A 133 31.47 3.65 8.41
CA PRO A 133 31.25 4.42 9.63
C PRO A 133 30.90 3.55 10.84
N LEU A 134 30.43 2.32 10.63
CA LEU A 134 30.03 1.40 11.71
C LEU A 134 31.24 0.74 12.36
N SER A 135 32.35 0.59 11.63
CA SER A 135 33.62 0.06 12.15
C SER A 135 34.16 0.85 13.36
N ALA A 136 33.73 2.11 13.56
CA ALA A 136 34.12 2.93 14.70
C ALA A 136 33.55 2.44 16.05
N PHE A 137 32.45 1.70 16.05
CA PHE A 137 31.76 1.25 17.26
C PHE A 137 31.30 -0.21 17.23
N ILE A 138 31.36 -0.89 16.09
CA ILE A 138 31.15 -2.34 15.95
C ILE A 138 32.50 -2.98 15.62
N ASP A 139 33.10 -3.65 16.60
CA ASP A 139 34.28 -4.48 16.35
C ASP A 139 33.85 -5.86 15.84
N VAL A 140 33.97 -6.05 14.53
CA VAL A 140 33.67 -7.33 13.86
C VAL A 140 34.84 -8.31 13.91
N SER A 141 35.97 -7.94 14.52
CA SER A 141 37.16 -8.78 14.63
C SER A 141 36.89 -10.02 15.48
N GLY A 142 36.58 -11.14 14.82
CA GLY A 142 36.24 -12.41 15.49
C GLY A 142 34.75 -12.74 15.53
N MET A 143 33.88 -11.92 14.90
CA MET A 143 32.50 -12.31 14.62
C MET A 143 32.45 -13.30 13.47
N THR A 144 31.45 -14.19 13.51
CA THR A 144 31.16 -15.12 12.40
C THR A 144 30.23 -14.42 11.42
N THR A 145 30.53 -14.53 10.13
CA THR A 145 29.64 -14.02 9.08
C THR A 145 28.51 -15.01 8.78
N LEU A 146 27.47 -14.58 8.06
CA LEU A 146 26.33 -15.45 7.68
C LEU A 146 26.78 -16.65 6.81
N GLY A 147 27.81 -16.47 5.99
CA GLY A 147 28.38 -17.48 5.10
C GLY A 147 29.33 -18.48 5.76
N GLY A 148 29.93 -18.14 6.91
CA GLY A 148 30.62 -19.10 7.77
C GLY A 148 32.07 -19.47 7.46
N GLU A 149 32.77 -18.84 6.50
CA GLU A 149 34.21 -19.09 6.26
C GLU A 149 34.98 -17.81 5.86
N THR A 150 36.17 -17.63 6.44
CA THR A 150 37.11 -16.52 6.16
C THR A 150 37.82 -16.69 4.81
N SER A 151 37.71 -15.65 3.98
CA SER A 151 38.61 -15.18 2.91
C SER A 151 39.43 -16.21 2.11
N GLY A 152 39.03 -16.41 0.86
CA GLY A 152 39.87 -16.90 -0.23
C GLY A 152 39.71 -15.99 -1.43
N GLN A 153 40.82 -15.40 -1.90
CA GLN A 153 40.87 -14.55 -3.10
C GLN A 153 40.57 -15.39 -4.35
N GLU A 154 39.43 -15.16 -5.00
CA GLU A 154 39.17 -15.53 -6.39
C GLU A 154 38.50 -14.38 -7.14
N GLU A 155 38.92 -14.17 -8.39
CA GLU A 155 38.46 -13.11 -9.31
C GLU A 155 36.96 -13.20 -9.57
N VAL A 156 36.22 -12.13 -9.26
CA VAL A 156 34.80 -11.99 -9.61
C VAL A 156 34.63 -10.80 -10.56
N THR A 157 34.22 -11.09 -11.80
CA THR A 157 33.85 -10.09 -12.80
C THR A 157 32.42 -9.62 -12.52
N LEU A 158 32.28 -8.42 -11.95
CA LEU A 158 31.00 -7.72 -11.85
C LEU A 158 30.50 -7.32 -13.24
N PRO A 159 29.21 -7.44 -13.58
CA PRO A 159 28.64 -6.79 -14.75
C PRO A 159 28.57 -5.27 -14.51
N ILE A 160 29.68 -4.57 -14.76
CA ILE A 160 29.75 -3.11 -14.67
C ILE A 160 29.15 -2.52 -15.95
N THR A 161 27.85 -2.25 -15.92
CA THR A 161 27.26 -1.21 -16.78
C THR A 161 26.59 -0.18 -15.89
N ALA A 162 27.41 0.58 -15.14
CA ALA A 162 26.95 1.77 -14.42
C ALA A 162 27.75 2.97 -14.92
N ASN A 163 27.18 3.68 -15.89
CA ASN A 163 27.67 4.97 -16.36
C ASN A 163 27.47 5.99 -15.22
N PRO A 164 28.51 6.70 -14.73
CA PRO A 164 28.40 7.56 -13.56
C PRO A 164 27.95 8.96 -13.98
N SER A 165 26.70 9.13 -14.40
CA SER A 165 26.09 10.47 -14.50
C SER A 165 24.56 10.41 -14.68
N SER A 166 23.84 10.11 -13.61
CA SER A 166 22.50 10.68 -13.36
C SER A 166 22.16 10.50 -11.89
N LYS A 167 21.81 11.61 -11.22
CA LYS A 167 21.00 11.55 -10.00
C LYS A 167 19.60 11.12 -10.43
N GLU A 168 19.31 9.82 -10.40
CA GLU A 168 17.99 9.27 -10.70
C GLU A 168 17.44 8.48 -9.50
N ASP A 169 16.60 9.21 -8.77
CA ASP A 169 15.32 8.86 -8.14
C ASP A 169 15.07 7.40 -7.71
N GLN A 170 14.96 7.20 -6.39
CA GLN A 170 14.68 5.90 -5.78
C GLN A 170 13.19 5.52 -5.90
N GLY A 171 12.88 4.58 -6.80
CA GLY A 171 11.54 4.03 -6.98
C GLY A 171 11.34 2.69 -6.29
N VAL A 172 10.35 2.62 -5.40
CA VAL A 172 9.76 1.40 -4.83
C VAL A 172 8.77 0.76 -5.84
N GLU A 173 9.14 -0.33 -6.51
CA GLU A 173 8.20 -1.02 -7.42
C GLU A 173 7.06 -1.71 -6.64
N ILE A 174 5.80 -1.39 -6.99
CA ILE A 174 4.60 -2.02 -6.40
C ILE A 174 4.04 -3.01 -7.42
N THR A 175 3.83 -4.26 -6.99
CA THR A 175 3.25 -5.32 -7.82
C THR A 175 1.75 -5.40 -7.62
N LEU A 176 0.97 -5.20 -8.70
CA LEU A 176 -0.49 -5.36 -8.69
C LEU A 176 -0.90 -6.65 -9.44
N PRO A 177 -1.79 -7.48 -8.86
CA PRO A 177 -2.08 -8.84 -9.33
C PRO A 177 -2.82 -8.93 -10.68
N LEU A 178 -3.23 -7.80 -11.26
CA LEU A 178 -3.89 -7.75 -12.58
C LEU A 178 -3.13 -6.94 -13.63
N PHE A 179 -2.16 -6.12 -13.24
CA PHE A 179 -1.47 -5.17 -14.13
C PHE A 179 0.05 -5.38 -14.23
N GLY A 180 0.61 -6.34 -13.49
CA GLY A 180 2.05 -6.62 -13.49
C GLY A 180 2.85 -5.72 -12.55
N THR A 181 4.18 -5.79 -12.68
CA THR A 181 5.16 -4.96 -11.94
C THR A 181 5.12 -3.53 -12.47
N ILE A 182 4.79 -2.56 -11.62
CA ILE A 182 4.78 -1.14 -11.98
C ILE A 182 5.85 -0.43 -11.15
N SER A 183 6.91 0.05 -11.80
CA SER A 183 7.95 0.85 -11.13
C SER A 183 7.35 2.16 -10.62
N SER A 184 7.45 2.46 -9.32
CA SER A 184 6.96 3.75 -8.80
C SER A 184 7.76 4.95 -9.31
N SER A 185 8.95 4.76 -9.88
CA SER A 185 9.67 5.84 -10.60
C SER A 185 9.03 6.23 -11.93
N SER A 186 8.02 5.50 -12.43
CA SER A 186 7.32 5.85 -13.67
C SER A 186 6.04 6.66 -13.45
N PHE A 187 5.57 6.76 -12.20
CA PHE A 187 4.37 7.52 -11.85
C PHE A 187 4.71 8.62 -10.87
N SER A 188 4.48 9.87 -11.28
CA SER A 188 4.57 11.01 -10.36
C SER A 188 3.64 10.79 -9.17
N LEU A 189 4.02 11.27 -7.98
CA LEU A 189 3.20 11.20 -6.75
C LEU A 189 1.70 11.54 -6.99
N PRO A 190 1.33 12.53 -7.82
CA PRO A 190 -0.07 12.77 -8.17
C PRO A 190 -0.76 11.60 -8.86
N VAL A 191 -0.10 10.92 -9.81
CA VAL A 191 -0.70 9.78 -10.51
C VAL A 191 -0.84 8.59 -9.58
N LEU A 192 0.15 8.33 -8.73
CA LEU A 192 0.04 7.30 -7.71
C LEU A 192 -1.14 7.57 -6.76
N THR A 193 -1.29 8.84 -6.34
CA THR A 193 -2.41 9.28 -5.49
C THR A 193 -3.76 9.02 -6.14
N ILE A 194 -3.90 9.36 -7.43
CA ILE A 194 -5.12 9.14 -8.21
C ILE A 194 -5.43 7.64 -8.31
N LEU A 195 -4.43 6.83 -8.65
CA LEU A 195 -4.61 5.38 -8.84
C LEU A 195 -5.01 4.69 -7.54
N ILE A 196 -4.26 4.91 -6.46
CA ILE A 196 -4.56 4.26 -5.17
C ILE A 196 -5.89 4.76 -4.61
N GLY A 197 -6.16 6.08 -4.66
CA GLY A 197 -7.45 6.63 -4.21
C GLY A 197 -8.64 6.07 -4.99
N ALA A 198 -8.53 5.96 -6.32
CA ALA A 198 -9.58 5.36 -7.13
C ALA A 198 -9.76 3.86 -6.84
N LEU A 199 -8.66 3.10 -6.65
CA LEU A 199 -8.74 1.69 -6.29
C LEU A 199 -9.38 1.46 -4.91
N ASP A 200 -9.12 2.34 -3.95
CA ASP A 200 -9.75 2.31 -2.63
C ASP A 200 -11.26 2.63 -2.69
N GLY A 201 -11.67 3.55 -3.57
CA GLY A 201 -13.09 3.90 -3.77
C GLY A 201 -13.95 2.70 -4.16
N PHE A 202 -13.44 1.85 -5.06
CA PHE A 202 -14.11 0.60 -5.49
C PHE A 202 -14.07 -0.53 -4.44
N ASN A 203 -14.14 -0.20 -3.15
CA ASN A 203 -14.20 -1.15 -2.05
C ASN A 203 -15.61 -1.77 -1.94
N PRO A 204 -15.72 -3.11 -1.85
CA PRO A 204 -17.00 -3.78 -1.65
C PRO A 204 -17.77 -3.29 -0.40
N CYS A 205 -17.09 -2.89 0.68
CA CYS A 205 -17.73 -2.34 1.88
C CYS A 205 -18.48 -1.03 1.57
N ALA A 206 -17.85 -0.10 0.83
CA ALA A 206 -18.41 1.20 0.44
C ALA A 206 -19.62 1.06 -0.50
N MET A 207 -19.55 0.15 -1.46
CA MET A 207 -20.66 -0.07 -2.40
C MET A 207 -21.95 -0.53 -1.71
N TRP A 208 -21.86 -1.34 -0.65
CA TRP A 208 -23.02 -1.79 0.13
C TRP A 208 -23.60 -0.70 1.02
N THR A 209 -22.75 0.12 1.63
CA THR A 209 -23.17 1.23 2.51
C THR A 209 -23.88 2.31 1.69
N LEU A 210 -23.37 2.59 0.48
CA LEU A 210 -23.98 3.51 -0.46
C LEU A 210 -25.36 3.03 -0.93
N LEU A 211 -25.53 1.75 -1.27
CA LEU A 211 -26.84 1.20 -1.63
C LEU A 211 -27.84 1.29 -0.48
N PHE A 212 -27.40 1.05 0.76
CA PHE A 212 -28.23 1.23 1.94
C PHE A 212 -28.66 2.69 2.09
N LEU A 213 -27.74 3.65 1.96
CA LEU A 213 -28.04 5.08 2.01
C LEU A 213 -29.04 5.49 0.93
N ILE A 214 -28.81 5.07 -0.33
CA ILE A 214 -29.71 5.36 -1.46
C ILE A 214 -31.11 4.82 -1.13
N SER A 215 -31.23 3.60 -0.58
CA SER A 215 -32.54 3.02 -0.22
C SER A 215 -33.30 3.84 0.84
N LEU A 216 -32.59 4.48 1.77
CA LEU A 216 -33.17 5.36 2.77
C LEU A 216 -33.61 6.70 2.17
N LEU A 217 -32.83 7.24 1.22
CA LEU A 217 -33.03 8.58 0.66
C LEU A 217 -34.04 8.62 -0.50
N VAL A 218 -34.09 7.60 -1.37
CA VAL A 218 -34.92 7.56 -2.60
C VAL A 218 -36.42 7.70 -2.30
N ASN A 219 -36.89 7.22 -1.15
CA ASN A 219 -38.30 7.28 -0.80
C ASN A 219 -38.71 8.56 -0.04
N MET A 220 -37.85 9.59 -0.03
CA MET A 220 -38.16 10.90 0.54
C MET A 220 -38.81 11.82 -0.49
N HIS A 221 -39.97 12.39 -0.14
CA HIS A 221 -40.70 13.30 -1.02
C HIS A 221 -39.99 14.64 -1.28
N ASN A 222 -39.13 15.10 -0.37
CA ASN A 222 -38.47 16.42 -0.48
C ASN A 222 -37.09 16.30 -1.13
N LYS A 223 -37.01 16.64 -2.43
CA LYS A 223 -35.77 16.59 -3.22
C LYS A 223 -34.64 17.43 -2.63
N LYS A 224 -34.93 18.64 -2.14
CA LYS A 224 -33.89 19.51 -1.54
C LYS A 224 -33.26 18.87 -0.31
N ARG A 225 -34.11 18.27 0.54
CA ARG A 225 -33.64 17.56 1.74
C ARG A 225 -32.83 16.32 1.39
N MET A 226 -33.26 15.58 0.36
CA MET A 226 -32.56 14.41 -0.16
C MET A 226 -31.13 14.72 -0.61
N TRP A 227 -30.96 15.75 -1.43
CA TRP A 227 -29.65 16.19 -1.89
C TRP A 227 -28.78 16.71 -0.72
N MET A 228 -29.33 17.52 0.18
CA MET A 228 -28.58 18.00 1.35
C MET A 228 -28.08 16.87 2.25
N LEU A 229 -28.94 15.89 2.54
CA LEU A 229 -28.61 14.77 3.41
C LEU A 229 -27.60 13.82 2.78
N GLY A 230 -27.73 13.52 1.49
CA GLY A 230 -26.76 12.68 0.77
C GLY A 230 -25.40 13.38 0.56
N SER A 231 -25.39 14.66 0.20
CA SER A 231 -24.14 15.43 0.14
C SER A 231 -23.48 15.58 1.51
N ALA A 232 -24.27 15.73 2.58
CA ALA A 232 -23.75 15.74 3.95
C ALA A 232 -23.13 14.39 4.33
N PHE A 233 -23.71 13.26 3.89
CA PHE A 233 -23.11 11.94 4.08
C PHE A 233 -21.75 11.85 3.38
N VAL A 234 -21.67 12.12 2.07
CA VAL A 234 -20.43 12.02 1.30
C VAL A 234 -19.35 12.95 1.87
N PHE A 235 -19.71 14.19 2.20
CA PHE A 235 -18.79 15.14 2.80
C PHE A 235 -18.32 14.69 4.20
N ALA A 236 -19.23 14.26 5.07
CA ALA A 236 -18.87 13.75 6.39
C ALA A 236 -18.00 12.49 6.28
N SER A 237 -18.27 11.64 5.29
CA SER A 237 -17.50 10.44 4.98
C SER A 237 -16.06 10.81 4.66
N GLY A 238 -15.85 11.66 3.63
CA GLY A 238 -14.52 12.11 3.24
C GLY A 238 -13.79 12.91 4.33
N PHE A 239 -14.52 13.70 5.13
CA PHE A 239 -13.94 14.42 6.25
C PHE A 239 -13.48 13.48 7.37
N VAL A 240 -14.30 12.50 7.76
CA VAL A 240 -13.92 11.51 8.77
C VAL A 240 -12.73 10.67 8.28
N TYR A 241 -12.74 10.24 7.02
CA TYR A 241 -11.62 9.54 6.42
C TYR A 241 -10.34 10.39 6.41
N PHE A 242 -10.46 11.69 6.08
CA PHE A 242 -9.34 12.64 6.17
C PHE A 242 -8.80 12.74 7.58
N LEU A 243 -9.68 12.83 8.59
CA LEU A 243 -9.25 12.86 9.98
C LEU A 243 -8.52 11.56 10.36
N PHE A 244 -8.97 10.40 9.89
CA PHE A 244 -8.28 9.13 10.15
C PHE A 244 -6.89 9.08 9.52
N LEU A 245 -6.74 9.51 8.26
CA LEU A 245 -5.42 9.57 7.60
C LEU A 245 -4.51 10.66 8.17
N SER A 246 -5.07 11.84 8.44
CA SER A 246 -4.36 13.03 8.94
C SER A 246 -3.95 12.94 10.39
N ALA A 247 -4.69 12.17 11.19
CA ALA A 247 -4.29 11.85 12.56
C ALA A 247 -3.02 10.97 12.62
N TRP A 248 -2.28 10.87 11.50
CA TRP A 248 -0.92 10.38 11.32
C TRP A 248 -0.61 9.34 12.36
N LEU A 249 -1.06 8.11 12.11
CA LEU A 249 -0.32 6.85 12.29
C LEU A 249 0.69 6.73 13.45
N ASN A 250 0.51 7.48 14.53
CA ASN A 250 0.98 7.17 15.87
C ASN A 250 0.29 5.85 16.32
N VAL A 251 -0.69 5.36 15.53
CA VAL A 251 -1.62 4.24 15.70
C VAL A 251 -1.27 2.99 14.86
N PHE A 252 0.00 2.77 14.47
CA PHE A 252 0.44 1.35 14.43
C PHE A 252 0.18 0.66 15.80
N LEU A 253 -0.05 1.44 16.90
CA LEU A 253 -0.65 1.06 18.20
C LEU A 253 -2.02 0.33 18.16
N PHE A 254 -2.47 -0.14 17.00
CA PHE A 254 -3.57 -1.09 16.88
C PHE A 254 -3.13 -2.41 16.23
N ILE A 255 -1.83 -2.69 16.00
CA ILE A 255 -1.37 -3.97 15.40
C ILE A 255 -1.95 -5.19 16.14
N GLY A 256 -2.11 -5.13 17.47
CA GLY A 256 -2.79 -6.17 18.25
C GLY A 256 -4.33 -6.06 18.29
N MET A 257 -4.88 -4.84 18.32
CA MET A 257 -6.34 -4.63 18.43
C MET A 257 -7.05 -4.76 17.05
N MET A 258 -6.30 -4.61 15.95
CA MET A 258 -6.75 -4.78 14.56
C MET A 258 -7.06 -6.25 14.30
N VAL A 259 -6.28 -7.18 14.86
CA VAL A 259 -6.55 -8.61 14.71
C VAL A 259 -7.93 -8.95 15.29
N TRP A 260 -8.24 -8.48 16.51
CA TRP A 260 -9.53 -8.72 17.13
C TRP A 260 -10.68 -8.00 16.41
N VAL A 261 -10.53 -6.71 16.06
CA VAL A 261 -11.54 -5.96 15.31
C VAL A 261 -11.81 -6.60 13.96
N ARG A 262 -10.76 -7.06 13.27
CA ARG A 262 -10.87 -7.75 11.99
C ARG A 262 -11.50 -9.13 12.11
N ILE A 263 -11.18 -9.90 13.14
CA ILE A 263 -11.86 -11.18 13.41
C ILE A 263 -13.35 -10.93 13.70
N VAL A 264 -13.68 -9.91 14.49
CA VAL A 264 -15.08 -9.54 14.79
C VAL A 264 -15.80 -9.11 13.52
N ILE A 265 -15.23 -8.22 12.70
CA ILE A 265 -15.83 -7.78 11.44
C ILE A 265 -15.95 -8.94 10.45
N GLY A 266 -14.91 -9.78 10.34
CA GLY A 266 -14.93 -10.99 9.53
C GLY A 266 -16.03 -11.96 9.98
N ALA A 267 -16.21 -12.14 11.29
CA ALA A 267 -17.27 -12.98 11.84
C ALA A 267 -18.67 -12.39 11.55
N VAL A 268 -18.84 -11.07 11.69
CA VAL A 268 -20.08 -10.37 11.32
C VAL A 268 -20.35 -10.47 9.82
N ALA A 269 -19.33 -10.36 8.97
CA ALA A 269 -19.43 -10.53 7.52
C ALA A 269 -19.80 -11.97 7.16
N LEU A 270 -19.21 -12.98 7.82
CA LEU A 270 -19.58 -14.38 7.63
C LEU A 270 -21.02 -14.66 8.09
N ALA A 271 -21.42 -14.13 9.24
CA ALA A 271 -22.78 -14.27 9.75
C ALA A 271 -23.81 -13.59 8.83
N SER A 272 -23.51 -12.36 8.38
CA SER A 272 -24.37 -11.58 7.48
C SER A 272 -24.43 -12.20 6.08
N GLY A 273 -23.30 -12.66 5.56
CA GLY A 273 -23.20 -13.34 4.28
C GLY A 273 -23.93 -14.69 4.29
N GLY A 274 -23.76 -15.47 5.36
CA GLY A 274 -24.49 -16.72 5.58
C GLY A 274 -26.00 -16.50 5.73
N TYR A 275 -26.41 -15.44 6.44
CA TYR A 275 -27.81 -15.03 6.53
C TYR A 275 -28.39 -14.65 5.15
N ASN A 276 -27.67 -13.83 4.38
CA ASN A 276 -28.07 -13.43 3.03
C ASN A 276 -28.19 -14.62 2.07
N LEU A 277 -27.25 -15.57 2.13
CA LEU A 277 -27.29 -16.78 1.30
C LEU A 277 -28.40 -17.74 1.72
N ARG A 278 -28.63 -17.90 3.03
CA ARG A 278 -29.76 -18.66 3.58
C ARG A 278 -31.10 -18.06 3.15
N GLU A 279 -31.22 -16.73 3.17
CA GLU A 279 -32.42 -16.02 2.72
C GLU A 279 -32.64 -16.20 1.21
N TYR A 280 -31.58 -16.13 0.39
CA TYR A 280 -31.69 -16.44 -1.04
C TYR A 280 -32.20 -17.87 -1.31
N MET A 281 -31.71 -18.85 -0.55
CA MET A 281 -32.11 -20.26 -0.68
C MET A 281 -33.53 -20.52 -0.17
N ARG A 282 -33.92 -19.89 0.94
CA ARG A 282 -35.20 -20.15 1.63
C ARG A 282 -36.35 -19.29 1.10
N ASN A 283 -36.05 -18.16 0.47
CA ASN A 283 -37.03 -17.20 -0.04
C ASN A 283 -36.98 -17.11 -1.58
N LYS A 284 -37.53 -18.14 -2.24
CA LYS A 284 -37.60 -18.22 -3.72
C LYS A 284 -38.45 -17.10 -4.36
N ASP A 285 -39.33 -16.47 -3.60
CA ASP A 285 -40.26 -15.43 -4.11
C ASP A 285 -39.68 -14.01 -4.03
N GLY A 286 -38.50 -13.80 -3.43
CA GLY A 286 -37.90 -12.47 -3.26
C GLY A 286 -38.71 -11.52 -2.37
N THR A 287 -39.71 -12.06 -1.64
CA THR A 287 -40.56 -11.35 -0.70
C THR A 287 -40.06 -11.58 0.71
N CYS A 288 -39.68 -10.52 1.43
CA CYS A 288 -39.22 -10.62 2.82
C CYS A 288 -40.19 -11.45 3.68
N LYS A 289 -39.71 -12.56 4.24
CA LYS A 289 -40.43 -13.31 5.28
C LYS A 289 -40.16 -12.64 6.62
N VAL A 290 -40.72 -11.45 6.82
CA VAL A 290 -40.88 -10.89 8.16
C VAL A 290 -42.35 -11.00 8.51
N THR A 291 -42.62 -11.97 9.36
CA THR A 291 -43.81 -12.12 10.18
C THR A 291 -44.29 -10.75 10.69
N SER A 292 -45.56 -10.46 10.39
CA SER A 292 -46.29 -9.21 10.64
C SER A 292 -45.75 -7.97 9.89
N HIS A 293 -46.50 -7.59 8.85
CA HIS A 293 -46.39 -6.27 8.21
C HIS A 293 -46.49 -5.11 9.22
N GLU A 294 -47.03 -5.32 10.42
CA GLU A 294 -47.23 -4.28 11.43
C GLU A 294 -45.93 -3.84 12.15
N ASN A 295 -45.07 -4.76 12.57
CA ASN A 295 -43.87 -4.40 13.34
C ASN A 295 -42.76 -3.81 12.47
N ARG A 296 -42.54 -4.35 11.27
CA ARG A 296 -41.61 -3.76 10.29
C ARG A 296 -42.06 -2.37 9.87
N LYS A 297 -43.36 -2.19 9.62
CA LYS A 297 -43.95 -0.90 9.26
C LYS A 297 -43.87 0.07 10.43
N LYS A 298 -44.09 -0.34 11.69
CA LYS A 298 -43.85 0.51 12.88
C LYS A 298 -42.38 0.93 13.04
N VAL A 299 -41.41 0.06 12.77
CA VAL A 299 -39.97 0.43 12.83
C VAL A 299 -39.58 1.35 11.68
N PHE A 300 -39.96 1.03 10.44
CA PHE A 300 -39.70 1.89 9.28
C PHE A 300 -40.48 3.21 9.34
N ASP A 301 -41.69 3.22 9.90
CA ASP A 301 -42.49 4.43 10.09
C ASP A 301 -41.98 5.24 11.28
N ARG A 302 -41.35 4.63 12.31
CA ARG A 302 -40.61 5.38 13.35
C ARG A 302 -39.31 5.96 12.80
N LEU A 303 -38.54 5.19 12.03
CA LEU A 303 -37.34 5.70 11.34
C LEU A 303 -37.71 6.80 10.34
N ARG A 304 -38.80 6.63 9.59
CA ARG A 304 -39.36 7.69 8.74
C ARG A 304 -39.89 8.84 9.56
N ALA A 305 -40.60 8.65 10.67
CA ALA A 305 -41.10 9.75 11.48
C ALA A 305 -39.95 10.57 12.07
N VAL A 306 -38.86 9.93 12.50
CA VAL A 306 -37.61 10.59 12.89
C VAL A 306 -36.98 11.31 11.70
N ALA A 307 -37.01 10.72 10.50
CA ALA A 307 -36.54 11.36 9.27
C ALA A 307 -37.51 12.43 8.71
N HIS A 308 -38.79 12.44 9.10
CA HIS A 308 -39.87 13.20 8.44
C HIS A 308 -40.43 14.31 9.34
N HIS A 309 -40.26 14.24 10.66
CA HIS A 309 -40.56 15.33 11.57
C HIS A 309 -39.37 16.30 11.69
N GLN A 310 -39.57 17.52 11.17
CA GLN A 310 -39.16 18.86 11.63
C GLN A 310 -37.79 19.13 12.30
N GLN A 311 -36.93 18.16 12.57
CA GLN A 311 -35.54 18.41 12.95
C GLN A 311 -34.64 17.80 11.88
N PHE A 312 -34.49 18.56 10.79
CA PHE A 312 -33.42 18.38 9.82
C PHE A 312 -32.08 18.08 10.51
N TRP A 313 -31.83 18.73 11.64
CA TRP A 313 -30.70 18.52 12.54
C TRP A 313 -30.57 17.09 13.09
N MET A 314 -31.65 16.44 13.55
CA MET A 314 -31.57 15.05 14.02
C MET A 314 -31.23 14.08 12.89
N ALA A 315 -31.79 14.31 11.69
CA ALA A 315 -31.46 13.53 10.50
C ALA A 315 -30.01 13.76 10.06
N LEU A 316 -29.52 15.00 10.15
CA LEU A 316 -28.13 15.35 9.83
C LEU A 316 -27.15 14.66 10.80
N ILE A 317 -27.42 14.72 12.11
CA ILE A 317 -26.61 14.03 13.13
C ILE A 317 -26.62 12.52 12.89
N GLY A 318 -27.78 11.94 12.60
CA GLY A 318 -27.90 10.50 12.30
C GLY A 318 -27.07 10.09 11.08
N ILE A 319 -27.03 10.93 10.04
CA ILE A 319 -26.22 10.69 8.85
C ILE A 319 -24.73 10.83 9.12
N VAL A 320 -24.32 11.84 9.88
CA VAL A 320 -22.91 12.02 10.26
C VAL A 320 -22.43 10.84 11.11
N LEU A 321 -23.24 10.38 12.06
CA LEU A 321 -22.93 9.21 12.89
C LEU A 321 -22.87 7.92 12.04
N LEU A 322 -23.80 7.77 11.10
CA LEU A 322 -23.77 6.66 10.14
C LEU A 322 -22.49 6.72 9.28
N ALA A 323 -22.13 7.89 8.74
CA ALA A 323 -20.91 8.08 7.97
C ALA A 323 -19.66 7.70 8.78
N PHE A 324 -19.58 8.13 10.05
CA PHE A 324 -18.48 7.75 10.93
C PHE A 324 -18.40 6.23 11.14
N ALA A 325 -19.52 5.57 11.44
CA ALA A 325 -19.56 4.13 11.65
C ALA A 325 -19.19 3.35 10.39
N VAL A 326 -19.62 3.83 9.23
CA VAL A 326 -19.30 3.26 7.92
C VAL A 326 -17.81 3.39 7.60
N ASN A 327 -17.23 4.58 7.78
CA ASN A 327 -15.80 4.81 7.54
C ASN A 327 -14.90 3.98 8.46
N LEU A 328 -15.35 3.71 9.69
CA LEU A 328 -14.61 2.82 10.60
C LEU A 328 -14.51 1.40 10.04
N VAL A 329 -15.58 0.91 9.40
CA VAL A 329 -15.59 -0.41 8.76
C VAL A 329 -14.80 -0.38 7.45
N GLU A 330 -14.96 0.66 6.63
CA GLU A 330 -14.23 0.84 5.37
C GLU A 330 -12.72 0.89 5.59
N LEU A 331 -12.26 1.67 6.57
CA LEU A 331 -10.85 1.76 6.95
C LEU A 331 -10.26 0.37 7.26
N VAL A 332 -11.02 -0.54 7.86
CA VAL A 332 -10.55 -1.91 8.14
C VAL A 332 -10.60 -2.78 6.89
N CYS A 333 -11.60 -2.59 6.01
CA CYS A 333 -11.73 -3.36 4.77
C CYS A 333 -10.63 -3.03 3.75
N SER A 334 -10.12 -1.80 3.71
CA SER A 334 -9.11 -1.36 2.73
C SER A 334 -7.82 -0.80 3.34
N ALA A 335 -7.58 -0.99 4.64
CA ALA A 335 -6.44 -0.47 5.40
C ALA A 335 -5.07 -0.54 4.71
N GLY A 336 -4.84 -1.58 3.89
CA GLY A 336 -3.59 -1.77 3.18
C GLY A 336 -3.26 -0.64 2.19
N LEU A 337 -4.24 -0.15 1.41
CA LEU A 337 -3.99 0.86 0.39
C LEU A 337 -3.59 2.23 0.99
N PRO A 338 -4.32 2.79 1.99
CA PRO A 338 -3.90 4.01 2.66
C PRO A 338 -2.58 3.84 3.43
N ALA A 339 -2.31 2.68 4.01
CA ALA A 339 -1.06 2.43 4.74
C ALA A 339 0.16 2.52 3.81
N ILE A 340 0.11 1.86 2.64
CA ILE A 340 1.19 1.91 1.65
C ILE A 340 1.34 3.35 1.13
N TYR A 341 0.24 4.01 0.82
CA TYR A 341 0.27 5.37 0.28
C TYR A 341 0.85 6.39 1.27
N THR A 342 0.42 6.35 2.53
CA THR A 342 0.95 7.25 3.57
C THR A 342 2.42 6.97 3.88
N GLN A 343 2.87 5.71 3.77
CA GLN A 343 4.28 5.34 3.85
C GLN A 343 5.09 5.98 2.70
N VAL A 344 4.63 5.84 1.45
CA VAL A 344 5.27 6.49 0.29
C VAL A 344 5.34 8.00 0.50
N LEU A 345 4.26 8.61 0.99
CA LEU A 345 4.21 10.05 1.22
C LEU A 345 5.18 10.51 2.32
N SER A 346 5.38 9.69 3.36
CA SER A 346 6.36 9.93 4.43
C SER A 346 7.81 9.76 3.97
N LEU A 347 8.07 8.87 3.01
CA LEU A 347 9.42 8.65 2.46
C LEU A 347 9.89 9.77 1.53
N ASN A 348 8.97 10.59 1.02
CA ASN A 348 9.26 11.69 0.09
C ASN A 348 9.62 13.03 0.79
N ASP A 349 9.78 13.04 2.12
CA ASP A 349 10.14 14.20 2.96
C ASP A 349 9.45 15.52 2.54
N LEU A 350 8.12 15.45 2.39
CA LEU A 350 7.33 16.55 1.87
C LEU A 350 7.02 17.59 2.96
N PRO A 351 6.98 18.90 2.62
CA PRO A 351 6.48 19.90 3.54
C PRO A 351 5.00 19.64 3.87
N ALA A 352 4.58 19.95 5.10
CA ALA A 352 3.27 19.58 5.63
C ALA A 352 2.08 19.94 4.71
N TRP A 353 2.12 21.09 4.04
CA TRP A 353 1.04 21.50 3.13
C TRP A 353 0.94 20.62 1.87
N GLN A 354 2.07 20.10 1.36
CA GLN A 354 2.06 19.14 0.24
C GLN A 354 1.55 17.79 0.72
N TYR A 355 1.98 17.35 1.90
CA TYR A 355 1.51 16.12 2.51
C TYR A 355 -0.03 16.11 2.65
N TYR A 356 -0.60 17.13 3.30
CA TYR A 356 -2.07 17.22 3.44
C TYR A 356 -2.78 17.48 2.10
N GLY A 357 -2.13 18.16 1.15
CA GLY A 357 -2.65 18.34 -0.20
C GLY A 357 -2.79 17.01 -0.95
N TYR A 358 -1.80 16.12 -0.81
CA TYR A 358 -1.82 14.77 -1.36
C TYR A 358 -2.88 13.89 -0.67
N LEU A 359 -3.03 13.98 0.65
CA LEU A 359 -4.15 13.31 1.35
C LEU A 359 -5.53 13.80 0.87
N LEU A 360 -5.69 15.10 0.63
CA LEU A 360 -6.95 15.63 0.07
C LEU A 360 -7.21 15.13 -1.35
N LEU A 361 -6.16 15.07 -2.18
CA LEU A 361 -6.25 14.52 -3.53
C LEU A 361 -6.64 13.04 -3.51
N TYR A 362 -6.03 12.27 -2.61
CA TYR A 362 -6.38 10.87 -2.38
C TYR A 362 -7.87 10.72 -2.08
N ILE A 363 -8.36 11.49 -1.11
CA ILE A 363 -9.76 11.41 -0.65
C ILE A 363 -10.74 11.86 -1.72
N PHE A 364 -10.35 12.83 -2.54
CA PHE A 364 -11.16 13.26 -3.66
C PHE A 364 -11.42 12.12 -4.64
N PHE A 365 -10.40 11.33 -4.98
CA PHE A 365 -10.54 10.17 -5.87
C PHE A 365 -11.22 8.98 -5.19
N PHE A 366 -10.98 8.78 -3.89
CA PHE A 366 -11.69 7.79 -3.06
C PHE A 366 -13.20 8.06 -2.96
N MET A 367 -13.63 9.33 -2.89
CA MET A 367 -15.06 9.69 -2.81
C MET A 367 -15.72 9.87 -4.18
N LEU A 368 -14.94 9.80 -5.26
CA LEU A 368 -15.41 10.16 -6.59
C LEU A 368 -16.46 9.18 -7.11
N ASP A 369 -16.25 7.89 -6.93
CA ASP A 369 -17.18 6.83 -7.34
C ASP A 369 -18.46 6.85 -6.51
N ASP A 370 -18.37 7.07 -5.18
CA ASP A 370 -19.51 7.30 -4.29
C ASP A 370 -20.35 8.49 -4.75
N LEU A 371 -19.69 9.60 -5.10
CA LEU A 371 -20.36 10.79 -5.63
C LEU A 371 -21.04 10.51 -6.96
N ILE A 372 -20.39 9.79 -7.88
CA ILE A 372 -20.95 9.41 -9.19
C ILE A 372 -22.20 8.55 -8.98
N VAL A 373 -22.10 7.48 -8.19
CA VAL A 373 -23.20 6.55 -7.96
C VAL A 373 -24.35 7.24 -7.21
N PHE A 374 -24.05 8.10 -6.23
CA PHE A 374 -25.05 8.93 -5.57
C PHE A 374 -25.77 9.86 -6.55
N ILE A 375 -25.05 10.62 -7.38
CA ILE A 375 -25.64 11.54 -8.37
C ILE A 375 -26.51 10.79 -9.36
N VAL A 376 -25.99 9.69 -9.94
CA VAL A 376 -26.75 8.85 -10.90
C VAL A 376 -28.00 8.31 -10.23
N SER A 377 -27.89 7.78 -9.02
CA SER A 377 -29.05 7.25 -8.29
C SER A 377 -30.09 8.33 -8.00
N MET A 378 -29.69 9.50 -7.50
CA MET A 378 -30.61 10.59 -7.18
C MET A 378 -31.24 11.26 -8.42
N ALA A 379 -30.53 11.26 -9.55
CA ALA A 379 -31.03 11.81 -10.81
C ALA A 379 -31.93 10.82 -11.57
N THR A 380 -31.59 9.52 -11.55
CA THR A 380 -32.24 8.49 -12.38
C THR A 380 -33.35 7.74 -11.64
N LEU A 381 -33.25 7.48 -10.33
CA LEU A 381 -34.22 6.69 -9.56
C LEU A 381 -35.44 7.49 -9.07
N HIS A 382 -36.03 8.31 -9.95
CA HIS A 382 -37.42 8.73 -9.76
C HIS A 382 -38.43 7.65 -10.20
N VAL A 383 -37.96 6.62 -10.90
CA VAL A 383 -38.81 5.57 -11.46
C VAL A 383 -38.07 4.23 -11.36
N THR A 384 -38.37 3.48 -10.30
CA THR A 384 -38.51 2.02 -10.23
C THR A 384 -38.25 1.60 -8.79
N GLY A 385 -39.31 1.18 -8.10
CA GLY A 385 -39.13 0.44 -6.85
C GLY A 385 -38.23 -0.75 -7.14
N ILE A 386 -37.19 -0.93 -6.32
CA ILE A 386 -36.25 -2.05 -6.38
C ILE A 386 -37.08 -3.32 -6.59
N THR A 387 -36.96 -3.93 -7.77
CA THR A 387 -37.75 -5.10 -8.14
C THR A 387 -37.34 -6.27 -7.25
N SER A 388 -38.28 -7.11 -6.84
CA SER A 388 -38.01 -8.29 -5.98
C SER A 388 -36.92 -9.21 -6.54
N LYS A 389 -36.74 -9.22 -7.87
CA LYS A 389 -35.64 -9.92 -8.55
C LYS A 389 -34.27 -9.31 -8.24
N TYR A 390 -34.14 -7.98 -8.25
CA TYR A 390 -32.87 -7.31 -7.94
C TYR A 390 -32.46 -7.53 -6.49
N SER A 391 -33.40 -7.42 -5.54
CA SER A 391 -33.15 -7.72 -4.13
C SER A 391 -32.70 -9.17 -3.93
N ARG A 392 -33.33 -10.13 -4.63
CA ARG A 392 -32.95 -11.55 -4.55
C ARG A 392 -31.53 -11.82 -5.07
N TYR A 393 -31.17 -11.28 -6.25
CA TYR A 393 -29.80 -11.44 -6.79
C TYR A 393 -28.76 -10.67 -5.99
N SER A 394 -29.13 -9.51 -5.42
CA SER A 394 -28.29 -8.75 -4.51
C SER A 394 -27.95 -9.55 -3.24
N HIS A 395 -28.93 -10.22 -2.62
CA HIS A 395 -28.65 -11.11 -1.47
C HIS A 395 -27.73 -12.30 -1.83
N LEU A 396 -27.83 -12.84 -3.05
CA LEU A 396 -26.92 -13.91 -3.50
C LEU A 396 -25.50 -13.40 -3.70
N ILE A 397 -25.33 -12.37 -4.54
CA ILE A 397 -24.01 -11.84 -4.92
C ILE A 397 -23.34 -11.21 -3.69
N GLY A 398 -24.08 -10.42 -2.92
CA GLY A 398 -23.62 -9.84 -1.66
C GLY A 398 -23.31 -10.86 -0.60
N GLY A 399 -24.13 -11.90 -0.48
CA GLY A 399 -23.90 -12.99 0.46
C GLY A 399 -22.61 -13.74 0.16
N ILE A 400 -22.39 -14.12 -1.11
CA ILE A 400 -21.16 -14.78 -1.56
C ILE A 400 -19.95 -13.86 -1.35
N LEU A 401 -20.04 -12.60 -1.75
CA LEU A 401 -18.95 -11.64 -1.62
C LEU A 401 -18.57 -11.40 -0.15
N MET A 402 -19.55 -11.19 0.74
CA MET A 402 -19.34 -11.03 2.19
C MET A 402 -18.76 -12.30 2.83
N LEU A 403 -19.15 -13.49 2.36
CA LEU A 403 -18.58 -14.75 2.83
C LEU A 403 -17.12 -14.89 2.42
N VAL A 404 -16.80 -14.60 1.16
CA VAL A 404 -15.42 -14.67 0.63
C VAL A 404 -14.53 -13.65 1.35
N LEU A 405 -14.97 -12.40 1.45
CA LEU A 405 -14.23 -11.34 2.14
C LEU A 405 -14.08 -11.63 3.64
N GLY A 406 -15.16 -12.06 4.31
CA GLY A 406 -15.10 -12.45 5.73
C GLY A 406 -14.17 -13.63 5.99
N ALA A 407 -14.15 -14.63 5.09
CA ALA A 407 -13.25 -15.76 5.18
C ALA A 407 -11.78 -15.36 4.92
N LEU A 408 -11.52 -14.53 3.91
CA LEU A 408 -10.18 -13.99 3.64
C LEU A 408 -9.69 -13.13 4.82
N LEU A 409 -10.58 -12.32 5.41
CA LEU A 409 -10.30 -11.54 6.61
C LEU A 409 -10.01 -12.40 7.85
N ILE A 410 -10.35 -13.69 7.90
CA ILE A 410 -10.02 -14.55 9.05
C ILE A 410 -8.85 -15.49 8.73
N LEU A 411 -8.81 -16.05 7.53
CA LEU A 411 -7.92 -17.15 7.16
C LEU A 411 -6.63 -16.68 6.48
N ARG A 412 -6.67 -15.62 5.67
CA ARG A 412 -5.52 -15.12 4.88
C ARG A 412 -5.50 -13.59 4.78
N PRO A 413 -5.12 -12.89 5.86
CA PRO A 413 -4.78 -11.46 5.86
C PRO A 413 -3.98 -10.93 4.71
N GLU A 414 -2.95 -11.66 4.38
CA GLU A 414 -1.93 -11.25 3.44
C GLU A 414 -2.50 -11.06 2.03
N LEU A 415 -3.61 -11.72 1.69
CA LEU A 415 -4.23 -11.57 0.37
C LEU A 415 -5.05 -10.27 0.21
N LEU A 416 -5.44 -9.64 1.32
CA LEU A 416 -6.24 -8.40 1.32
C LEU A 416 -5.41 -7.18 1.73
N MET A 417 -4.39 -7.39 2.55
CA MET A 417 -3.39 -6.40 2.88
C MET A 417 -2.27 -6.58 1.88
N PHE A 418 -2.22 -5.77 0.82
CA PHE A 418 -1.22 -5.81 -0.26
C PHE A 418 0.22 -5.56 0.25
N GLY A 419 0.75 -6.47 1.06
CA GLY A 419 2.07 -6.41 1.71
C GLY A 419 2.91 -7.63 1.37
#